data_AF-A0A920VK05-F1
#
_entry.id   AF-A0A920VK05-F1
#
_cell.length_a   1.000
_cell.length_b   1.000
_cell.length_c   1.000
_cell.angle_alpha   90.00
_cell.angle_beta   90.00
_cell.angle_gamma   90.00
#
_symmetry.space_group_name_H-M   'P 1'
#
loop_
_entity.id
_entity.type
_entity.pdbx_description
1 polymer ?
#
loop_
_entity_poly.entity_id
_entity_poly.type
_entity_poly.pdbx_seq_one_letter_code
_entity_poly.pdbx_strand_id
1 'polypeptide(L)'
;MTILGEYALWIALPISVWGMLLGYVGGRTQRGDYVLSAERSIYAVFFLLVLASLGIVSAFLGDKFEYWYIASYSNREMEFFYKVTGLWAGQRGSLLFWAVILAFFSALCVFLNRKKNREFMPYVAGVLQTILTFFLVVLLFADVNPFEQLAFTPANGQGLNPQLQNYWMTIHPPTLYLGFTAFTIPFAFAVAALLNGRLDARWIQLTRRWILLSWLFLAVGIIFGMRWAYEELGWGGYWFWDPVENASLLPWLTATAFLHSIQIQENRGMLKVWNMSLVLLTFLLTIFATFLTRSGLIESVHSFAQELKIAYIFLSFMGVVLLACILLIIYRLPKLQSENSIQSFLSRESAFLFNNLILLGPCFRRLLGHDLPACRRRRNWRTGKCGSALFRESQFPNRASTSRVSGYWACDSMASGNKTEPPEEFPDSDHGRVFCCYSSLDCGSTAWVGACDLECLCLRSDGYCDGVLEGNTQPERVSKGKVLRSHSFT
;
A
#
# COMPACT_ATOMS: atom_id res chain seq x y z
N MET A 1 18.04 -19.24 18.47
CA MET A 1 17.76 -18.50 17.21
C MET A 1 17.30 -17.07 17.48
N THR A 2 16.36 -16.81 18.40
CA THR A 2 15.87 -15.46 18.69
C THR A 2 16.95 -14.48 19.16
N ILE A 3 17.77 -14.86 20.15
CA ILE A 3 18.91 -14.04 20.64
C ILE A 3 19.90 -13.70 19.52
N LEU A 4 20.22 -14.68 18.67
CA LEU A 4 21.10 -14.45 17.51
C LEU A 4 20.47 -13.47 16.52
N GLY A 5 19.17 -13.58 16.27
CA GLY A 5 18.43 -12.67 15.40
C GLY A 5 18.39 -11.23 15.95
N GLU A 6 18.20 -11.08 17.26
CA GLU A 6 18.21 -9.79 17.94
C GLU A 6 19.58 -9.10 17.82
N TYR A 7 20.67 -9.82 18.17
CA TYR A 7 22.02 -9.28 17.98
C TYR A 7 22.32 -8.98 16.51
N ALA A 8 21.88 -9.83 15.59
CA ALA A 8 22.09 -9.59 14.16
C ALA A 8 21.43 -8.28 13.70
N LEU A 9 20.22 -7.98 14.19
CA LEU A 9 19.53 -6.73 13.89
C LEU A 9 20.28 -5.50 14.42
N TRP A 10 20.77 -5.55 15.66
CA TRP A 10 21.57 -4.47 16.25
C TRP A 10 22.91 -4.26 15.55
N ILE A 11 23.59 -5.34 15.14
CA ILE A 11 24.88 -5.29 14.43
C ILE A 11 24.70 -4.81 12.98
N ALA A 12 23.55 -5.05 12.35
CA ALA A 12 23.29 -4.62 10.98
C ALA A 12 23.36 -3.09 10.83
N LEU A 13 22.90 -2.33 11.83
CA LEU A 13 22.87 -0.86 11.80
C LEU A 13 24.27 -0.22 11.64
N PRO A 14 25.27 -0.45 12.52
CA PRO A 14 26.58 0.15 12.35
C PRO A 14 27.28 -0.28 11.06
N ILE A 15 27.08 -1.52 10.59
CA ILE A 15 27.64 -1.98 9.32
C ILE A 15 26.98 -1.28 8.12
N SER A 16 25.67 -1.04 8.19
CA SER A 16 24.93 -0.27 7.19
C SER A 16 25.43 1.18 7.11
N VAL A 17 25.61 1.84 8.27
CA VAL A 17 26.18 3.20 8.36
C VAL A 17 27.61 3.24 7.80
N TRP A 18 28.44 2.26 8.15
CA TRP A 18 29.80 2.12 7.63
C TRP A 18 29.80 2.01 6.09
N GLY A 19 28.94 1.16 5.55
CA GLY A 19 28.75 1.00 4.11
C GLY A 19 28.29 2.26 3.40
N MET A 20 27.32 2.95 3.99
CA MET A 20 26.79 4.22 3.51
C MET A 20 27.90 5.26 3.37
N LEU A 21 28.66 5.50 4.43
CA LEU A 21 29.74 6.50 4.44
C LEU A 21 30.83 6.16 3.44
N LEU A 22 31.29 4.91 3.42
CA LEU A 22 32.35 4.48 2.49
C LEU A 22 31.90 4.46 1.03
N GLY A 23 30.62 4.25 0.74
CA GLY A 23 30.08 4.36 -0.62
C GLY A 23 30.23 5.77 -1.18
N TYR A 24 29.81 6.78 -0.40
CA TYR A 24 29.93 8.19 -0.80
C TYR A 24 31.38 8.68 -0.81
N VAL A 25 32.17 8.36 0.23
CA VAL A 25 33.58 8.77 0.32
C VAL A 25 34.42 8.06 -0.74
N GLY A 26 34.20 6.77 -0.98
CA GLY A 26 34.85 6.00 -2.03
C GLY A 26 34.53 6.54 -3.43
N GLY A 27 33.28 6.96 -3.67
CA GLY A 27 32.88 7.62 -4.91
C GLY A 27 33.56 8.98 -5.14
N ARG A 28 33.79 9.76 -4.08
CA ARG A 28 34.49 11.06 -4.20
C ARG A 28 36.00 10.92 -4.33
N THR A 29 36.59 10.03 -3.55
CA THR A 29 38.05 9.84 -3.50
C THR A 29 38.58 8.88 -4.56
N GLN A 30 37.69 8.16 -5.26
CA GLN A 30 38.04 7.11 -6.24
C GLN A 30 38.91 5.99 -5.64
N ARG A 31 38.85 5.81 -4.33
CA ARG A 31 39.59 4.78 -3.59
C ARG A 31 38.89 3.42 -3.66
N GLY A 32 39.49 2.48 -4.37
CA GLY A 32 38.90 1.16 -4.62
C GLY A 32 38.66 0.31 -3.36
N ASP A 33 39.45 0.50 -2.31
CA ASP A 33 39.30 -0.18 -1.02
C ASP A 33 38.04 0.26 -0.26
N TYR A 34 37.71 1.56 -0.28
CA TYR A 34 36.47 2.09 0.29
C TYR A 34 35.25 1.56 -0.46
N VAL A 35 35.32 1.55 -1.80
CA VAL A 35 34.26 0.99 -2.65
C VAL A 35 34.03 -0.49 -2.35
N LEU A 36 35.12 -1.26 -2.25
CA LEU A 36 35.04 -2.69 -1.93
C LEU A 36 34.43 -2.93 -0.55
N SER A 37 34.77 -2.11 0.45
CA SER A 37 34.17 -2.21 1.78
C SER A 37 32.68 -1.88 1.78
N ALA A 38 32.25 -0.87 1.02
CA ALA A 38 30.84 -0.53 0.86
C ALA A 38 30.04 -1.62 0.12
N GLU A 39 30.62 -2.24 -0.91
CA GLU A 39 30.02 -3.38 -1.60
C GLU A 39 29.89 -4.61 -0.67
N ARG A 40 30.91 -4.86 0.17
CA ARG A 40 30.91 -5.99 1.11
C ARG A 40 29.95 -5.83 2.26
N SER A 41 29.78 -4.60 2.78
CA SER A 41 28.84 -4.34 3.86
C SER A 41 27.40 -4.63 3.45
N ILE A 42 27.04 -4.49 2.17
CA ILE A 42 25.70 -4.85 1.67
C ILE A 42 25.43 -6.35 1.85
N TYR A 43 26.41 -7.20 1.52
CA TYR A 43 26.27 -8.65 1.74
C TYR A 43 26.20 -9.00 3.23
N ALA A 44 26.98 -8.32 4.07
CA ALA A 44 26.96 -8.52 5.51
C ALA A 44 25.59 -8.13 6.12
N VAL A 45 25.07 -6.95 5.77
CA VAL A 45 23.73 -6.49 6.22
C VAL A 45 22.63 -7.43 5.74
N PHE A 46 22.70 -7.89 4.48
CA PHE A 46 21.74 -8.88 3.97
C PHE A 46 21.74 -10.17 4.80
N PHE A 47 22.92 -10.74 5.07
CA PHE A 47 23.03 -11.94 5.90
C PHE A 47 22.49 -11.73 7.31
N LEU A 48 22.81 -10.60 7.95
CA LEU A 48 22.33 -10.27 9.29
C LEU A 48 20.82 -10.08 9.35
N LEU A 49 20.22 -9.43 8.35
CA LEU A 49 18.77 -9.27 8.27
C LEU A 49 18.06 -10.60 8.02
N VAL A 50 18.65 -11.52 7.25
CA VAL A 50 18.14 -12.89 7.09
C VAL A 50 18.17 -13.62 8.44
N LEU A 51 19.25 -13.52 9.21
CA LEU A 51 19.33 -14.11 10.55
C LEU A 51 18.28 -13.52 11.50
N ALA A 52 18.06 -12.20 11.47
CA ALA A 52 17.01 -11.54 12.24
C ALA A 52 15.62 -12.07 11.86
N SER A 53 15.33 -12.16 10.55
CA SER A 53 14.06 -12.68 10.05
C SER A 53 13.83 -14.15 10.46
N LEU A 54 14.84 -15.01 10.32
CA LEU A 54 14.78 -16.40 10.78
C LEU A 54 14.58 -16.49 12.30
N GLY A 55 15.17 -15.57 13.06
CA GLY A 55 14.93 -15.43 14.49
C GLY A 55 13.44 -15.21 14.80
N ILE A 56 12.81 -14.25 14.15
CA ILE A 56 11.38 -13.95 14.32
C ILE A 56 10.48 -15.09 13.86
N VAL A 57 10.73 -15.67 12.68
CA VAL A 57 9.96 -16.83 12.21
C VAL A 57 10.09 -18.01 13.18
N SER A 58 11.28 -18.28 13.71
CA SER A 58 11.47 -19.32 14.73
C SER A 58 10.71 -19.03 16.03
N ALA A 59 10.52 -17.74 16.37
CA ALA A 59 9.76 -17.32 17.54
C ALA A 59 8.26 -17.54 17.36
N PHE A 60 7.72 -17.25 16.17
CA PHE A 60 6.33 -17.55 15.81
C PHE A 60 6.07 -19.06 15.82
N LEU A 61 6.93 -19.85 15.17
CA LEU A 61 6.77 -21.30 15.10
C LEU A 61 6.93 -22.00 16.46
N GLY A 62 7.71 -21.41 17.36
CA GLY A 62 7.95 -21.92 18.71
C GLY A 62 7.06 -21.33 19.79
N ASP A 63 6.01 -20.57 19.43
CA ASP A 63 5.05 -19.97 20.37
C ASP A 63 5.73 -19.18 21.52
N LYS A 64 6.78 -18.41 21.17
CA LYS A 64 7.56 -17.62 22.13
C LYS A 64 6.85 -16.33 22.53
N PHE A 65 5.82 -16.46 23.37
CA PHE A 65 5.02 -15.34 23.87
C PHE A 65 5.78 -14.39 24.83
N GLU A 66 7.06 -14.66 25.12
CA GLU A 66 7.97 -13.73 25.81
C GLU A 66 8.20 -12.43 25.02
N TYR A 67 8.05 -12.49 23.69
CA TYR A 67 8.17 -11.34 22.80
C TYR A 67 6.81 -10.71 22.50
N TRP A 68 6.71 -9.38 22.63
CA TRP A 68 5.48 -8.62 22.42
C TRP A 68 4.85 -8.96 21.06
N TYR A 69 5.67 -9.00 20.00
CA TYR A 69 5.17 -9.20 18.65
C TYR A 69 4.53 -10.59 18.45
N ILE A 70 5.13 -11.62 19.03
CA ILE A 70 4.62 -13.00 18.91
C ILE A 70 3.34 -13.14 19.75
N ALA A 71 3.33 -12.58 20.96
CA ALA A 71 2.14 -12.58 21.83
C ALA A 71 0.94 -11.83 21.22
N SER A 72 1.18 -10.76 20.46
CA SER A 72 0.11 -9.96 19.85
C SER A 72 -0.39 -10.49 18.50
N TYR A 73 0.39 -11.30 17.78
CA TYR A 73 0.06 -11.73 16.41
C TYR A 73 0.06 -13.25 16.22
N SER A 74 0.12 -14.04 17.29
CA SER A 74 0.07 -15.50 17.23
C SER A 74 -0.65 -16.09 18.43
N ASN A 75 -1.08 -17.35 18.31
CA ASN A 75 -1.59 -18.19 19.39
C ASN A 75 -1.26 -19.66 19.08
N ARG A 76 -1.43 -20.55 20.07
CA ARG A 76 -1.06 -21.96 19.93
C ARG A 76 -1.92 -22.69 18.89
N GLU A 77 -3.17 -22.27 18.75
CA GLU A 77 -4.19 -22.87 17.90
C GLU A 77 -4.02 -22.50 16.42
N MET A 78 -3.22 -21.47 16.12
CA MET A 78 -3.01 -20.96 14.78
C MET A 78 -2.34 -21.98 13.87
N GLU A 79 -2.86 -22.13 12.66
CA GLU A 79 -2.25 -23.00 11.67
C GLU A 79 -0.82 -22.56 11.33
N PHE A 80 0.04 -23.54 11.03
CA PHE A 80 1.45 -23.33 10.72
C PHE A 80 1.66 -22.26 9.64
N PHE A 81 0.82 -22.25 8.61
CA PHE A 81 0.92 -21.32 7.49
C PHE A 81 0.78 -19.86 7.95
N TYR A 82 -0.18 -19.58 8.83
CA TYR A 82 -0.40 -18.24 9.39
C TYR A 82 0.66 -17.84 10.43
N LYS A 83 1.28 -18.80 11.13
CA LYS A 83 2.45 -18.51 11.97
C LYS A 83 3.63 -17.99 11.14
N VAL A 84 3.86 -18.53 9.94
CA VAL A 84 4.91 -18.03 9.04
C VAL A 84 4.56 -16.64 8.50
N THR A 85 3.30 -16.42 8.11
CA THR A 85 2.86 -15.10 7.61
C THR A 85 2.85 -14.03 8.69
N GLY A 86 2.90 -14.42 9.97
CA GLY A 86 3.20 -13.55 11.10
C GLY A 86 4.39 -12.63 10.87
N LEU A 87 5.38 -13.03 10.05
CA LEU A 87 6.50 -12.17 9.65
C LEU A 87 6.05 -10.88 8.94
N TRP A 88 4.96 -10.87 8.18
CA TRP A 88 4.48 -9.66 7.48
C TRP A 88 3.06 -9.25 7.88
N ALA A 89 2.44 -9.93 8.83
CA ALA A 89 1.08 -9.66 9.29
C ALA A 89 0.93 -8.40 10.16
N GLY A 90 2.03 -7.84 10.66
CA GLY A 90 2.00 -6.67 11.55
C GLY A 90 3.16 -5.70 11.34
N GLN A 91 3.11 -4.56 12.03
CA GLN A 91 4.04 -3.44 11.87
C GLN A 91 5.52 -3.85 11.96
N ARG A 92 5.88 -4.55 13.03
CA ARG A 92 7.28 -4.86 13.38
C ARG A 92 7.91 -5.84 12.40
N GLY A 93 7.22 -6.95 12.13
CA GLY A 93 7.68 -7.96 11.20
C GLY A 93 7.73 -7.44 9.77
N SER A 94 6.67 -6.76 9.31
CA SER A 94 6.61 -6.33 7.90
C SER A 94 7.66 -5.27 7.55
N LEU A 95 8.08 -4.41 8.49
CA LEU A 95 9.22 -3.52 8.30
C LEU A 95 10.55 -4.29 8.22
N LEU A 96 10.73 -5.34 9.04
CA LEU A 96 11.88 -6.24 8.94
C LEU A 96 11.89 -6.97 7.59
N PHE A 97 10.73 -7.44 7.13
CA PHE A 97 10.56 -8.09 5.85
C PHE A 97 10.87 -7.14 4.67
N TRP A 98 10.40 -5.89 4.74
CA TRP A 98 10.75 -4.84 3.78
C TRP A 98 12.28 -4.66 3.72
N ALA A 99 12.95 -4.56 4.87
CA ALA A 99 14.40 -4.41 4.95
C ALA A 99 15.16 -5.62 4.38
N VAL A 100 14.70 -6.84 4.64
CA VAL A 100 15.29 -8.07 4.09
C VAL A 100 15.22 -8.09 2.56
N ILE A 101 14.05 -7.75 1.98
CA ILE A 101 13.88 -7.74 0.52
C ILE A 101 14.72 -6.62 -0.11
N LEU A 102 14.77 -5.43 0.51
CA LEU A 102 15.68 -4.37 0.05
C LEU A 102 17.15 -4.85 0.08
N ALA A 103 17.58 -5.49 1.16
CA ALA A 103 18.94 -5.99 1.28
C ALA A 103 19.25 -7.09 0.25
N PHE A 104 18.28 -7.97 -0.02
CA PHE A 104 18.37 -8.96 -1.09
C PHE A 104 18.58 -8.32 -2.46
N PHE A 105 17.71 -7.39 -2.86
CA PHE A 105 17.86 -6.70 -4.14
C PHE A 105 19.13 -5.85 -4.21
N SER A 106 19.55 -5.26 -3.09
CA SER A 106 20.81 -4.53 -3.00
C SER A 106 22.01 -5.45 -3.23
N ALA A 107 22.06 -6.60 -2.56
CA ALA A 107 23.10 -7.62 -2.74
C ALA A 107 23.13 -8.16 -4.18
N LEU A 108 21.96 -8.44 -4.76
CA LEU A 108 21.83 -8.89 -6.13
C LEU A 108 22.29 -7.83 -7.13
N CYS A 109 21.89 -6.57 -6.94
CA CYS A 109 22.32 -5.44 -7.75
C CYS A 109 23.84 -5.29 -7.74
N VAL A 110 24.47 -5.29 -6.56
CA VAL A 110 25.93 -5.23 -6.42
C VAL A 110 26.59 -6.42 -7.08
N PHE A 111 26.07 -7.64 -6.90
CA PHE A 111 26.63 -8.84 -7.50
C PHE A 111 26.68 -8.77 -9.02
N LEU A 112 25.59 -8.31 -9.64
CA LEU A 112 25.45 -8.22 -11.10
C LEU A 112 26.28 -7.08 -11.71
N ASN A 113 26.50 -5.97 -10.98
CA ASN A 113 27.05 -4.75 -11.54
C ASN A 113 28.46 -4.38 -11.09
N ARG A 114 28.93 -4.89 -9.93
CA ARG A 114 30.23 -4.48 -9.33
C ARG A 114 31.42 -4.61 -10.27
N LYS A 115 31.45 -5.60 -11.16
CA LYS A 115 32.57 -5.79 -12.10
C LYS A 115 32.44 -4.96 -13.37
N LYS A 116 31.22 -4.73 -13.86
CA LYS A 116 30.95 -4.15 -15.19
C LYS A 116 30.76 -2.63 -15.16
N ASN A 117 30.22 -2.10 -14.07
CA ASN A 117 29.73 -0.71 -13.98
C ASN A 117 30.36 0.02 -12.78
N ARG A 118 31.66 -0.19 -12.56
CA ARG A 118 32.45 0.33 -11.43
C ARG A 118 32.28 1.84 -11.17
N GLU A 119 32.01 2.61 -12.22
CA GLU A 119 31.82 4.06 -12.15
C GLU A 119 30.59 4.50 -11.31
N PHE A 120 29.51 3.72 -11.32
CA PHE A 120 28.27 4.05 -10.60
C PHE A 120 28.23 3.40 -9.21
N MET A 121 28.89 2.25 -9.07
CA MET A 121 28.75 1.37 -7.91
C MET A 121 29.03 1.99 -6.54
N PRO A 122 29.99 2.91 -6.35
CA PRO A 122 30.21 3.54 -5.05
C PRO A 122 28.97 4.30 -4.56
N TYR A 123 28.39 5.11 -5.44
CA TYR A 123 27.20 5.91 -5.13
C TYR A 123 25.94 5.04 -5.06
N VAL A 124 25.81 4.02 -5.92
CA VAL A 124 24.72 3.03 -5.82
C VAL A 124 24.76 2.35 -4.46
N ALA A 125 25.92 1.81 -4.05
CA ALA A 125 26.08 1.18 -2.75
C ALA A 125 25.78 2.14 -1.59
N GLY A 126 26.27 3.39 -1.68
CA GLY A 126 25.99 4.44 -0.71
C GLY A 126 24.48 4.70 -0.56
N VAL A 127 23.75 4.90 -1.65
CA VAL A 127 22.30 5.16 -1.63
C VAL A 127 21.51 3.97 -1.10
N LEU A 128 21.84 2.74 -1.53
CA LEU A 128 21.18 1.53 -1.03
C LEU A 128 21.37 1.38 0.48
N GLN A 129 22.60 1.62 0.98
CA GLN A 129 22.89 1.59 2.41
C GLN A 129 22.26 2.75 3.18
N THR A 130 22.10 3.93 2.58
CA THR A 130 21.33 5.03 3.20
C THR A 130 19.89 4.60 3.49
N ILE A 131 19.25 3.96 2.51
CA ILE A 131 17.86 3.52 2.65
C ILE A 131 17.77 2.34 3.63
N LEU A 132 18.68 1.37 3.57
CA LEU A 132 18.75 0.29 4.57
C LEU A 132 18.96 0.84 5.99
N THR A 133 19.85 1.80 6.15
CA THR A 133 20.10 2.48 7.44
C THR A 133 18.83 3.12 7.97
N PHE A 134 18.06 3.80 7.11
CA PHE A 134 16.77 4.38 7.50
C PHE A 134 15.81 3.33 8.06
N PHE A 135 15.61 2.20 7.37
CA PHE A 135 14.71 1.14 7.86
C PHE A 135 15.24 0.47 9.13
N LEU A 136 16.55 0.28 9.27
CA LEU A 136 17.18 -0.22 10.50
C LEU A 136 16.97 0.75 11.68
N VAL A 137 17.08 2.07 11.44
CA VAL A 137 16.80 3.10 12.44
C VAL A 137 15.34 3.06 12.86
N VAL A 138 14.40 2.92 11.91
CA VAL A 138 12.97 2.77 12.22
C VAL A 138 12.75 1.53 13.10
N LEU A 139 13.28 0.37 12.69
CA LEU A 139 13.12 -0.89 13.42
C LEU A 139 13.65 -0.81 14.86
N LEU A 140 14.79 -0.16 15.07
CA LEU A 140 15.46 -0.15 16.37
C LEU A 140 15.00 0.99 17.30
N PHE A 141 14.60 2.13 16.75
CA PHE A 141 14.37 3.35 17.54
C PHE A 141 12.96 3.93 17.43
N ALA A 142 12.10 3.42 16.56
CA ALA A 142 10.72 3.91 16.41
C ALA A 142 9.69 3.02 17.12
N ASP A 143 10.07 2.38 18.24
CA ASP A 143 9.21 1.56 19.10
C ASP A 143 8.54 0.36 18.37
N VAL A 144 9.19 -0.09 17.29
CA VAL A 144 8.75 -1.22 16.44
C VAL A 144 9.79 -2.33 16.34
N ASN A 145 10.59 -2.51 17.39
CA ASN A 145 11.58 -3.57 17.43
C ASN A 145 10.88 -4.94 17.53
N PRO A 146 11.05 -5.86 16.56
CA PRO A 146 10.35 -7.15 16.59
C PRO A 146 10.81 -8.08 17.72
N PHE A 147 11.92 -7.79 18.40
CA PHE A 147 12.47 -8.55 19.53
C PHE A 147 12.18 -7.92 20.90
N GLU A 148 11.28 -6.93 20.99
CA GLU A 148 10.88 -6.38 22.29
C GLU A 148 10.22 -7.45 23.16
N GLN A 149 10.72 -7.58 24.39
CA GLN A 149 10.22 -8.54 25.38
C GLN A 149 9.16 -7.90 26.28
N LEU A 150 8.19 -8.73 26.70
CA LEU A 150 7.19 -8.35 27.68
C LEU A 150 7.75 -8.50 29.10
N ALA A 151 7.21 -7.70 30.04
CA ALA A 151 7.55 -7.81 31.45
C ALA A 151 7.09 -9.14 32.08
N PHE A 152 6.06 -9.78 31.51
CA PHE A 152 5.59 -11.11 31.87
C PHE A 152 5.30 -11.90 30.59
N THR A 153 5.47 -13.21 30.63
CA THR A 153 5.17 -14.09 29.49
C THR A 153 3.73 -14.60 29.59
N PRO A 154 2.82 -14.24 28.66
CA PRO A 154 1.46 -14.78 28.62
C PRO A 154 1.46 -16.30 28.35
N ALA A 155 0.45 -17.00 28.87
CA ALA A 155 0.30 -18.45 28.63
C ALA A 155 -0.05 -18.78 27.16
N ASN A 156 -0.81 -17.90 26.51
CA ASN A 156 -1.16 -17.94 25.10
C ASN A 156 -1.17 -16.51 24.52
N GLY A 157 -1.02 -16.38 23.21
CA GLY A 157 -1.11 -15.10 22.51
C GLY A 157 -2.51 -14.78 22.01
N GLN A 158 -2.69 -13.57 21.48
CA GLN A 158 -3.97 -13.02 21.03
C GLN A 158 -4.43 -13.60 19.68
N GLY A 159 -3.52 -14.19 18.91
CA GLY A 159 -3.78 -14.63 17.54
C GLY A 159 -3.75 -13.48 16.53
N LEU A 160 -3.92 -13.84 15.26
CA LEU A 160 -4.08 -12.87 14.18
C LEU A 160 -5.53 -12.40 14.14
N ASN A 161 -5.73 -11.14 13.75
CA ASN A 161 -7.05 -10.67 13.34
C ASN A 161 -7.65 -11.68 12.34
N PRO A 162 -8.90 -12.16 12.55
CA PRO A 162 -9.55 -13.11 11.65
C PRO A 162 -9.48 -12.71 10.17
N GLN A 163 -9.55 -11.41 9.86
CA GLN A 163 -9.47 -10.89 8.49
C GLN A 163 -8.12 -11.18 7.81
N LEU A 164 -7.07 -11.35 8.60
CA LEU A 164 -5.73 -11.67 8.12
C LEU A 164 -5.51 -13.16 7.90
N GLN A 165 -6.46 -14.02 8.32
CA GLN A 165 -6.40 -15.47 8.14
C GLN A 165 -7.04 -15.89 6.80
N ASN A 166 -6.56 -15.30 5.71
CA ASN A 166 -7.04 -15.56 4.36
C ASN A 166 -5.87 -15.91 3.43
N TYR A 167 -6.11 -16.78 2.45
CA TYR A 167 -5.09 -17.19 1.46
C TYR A 167 -4.47 -15.99 0.72
N TRP A 168 -5.26 -15.03 0.25
CA TRP A 168 -4.76 -13.88 -0.50
C TRP A 168 -3.88 -12.96 0.36
N MET A 169 -4.21 -12.79 1.64
CA MET A 169 -3.35 -12.08 2.60
C MET A 169 -1.95 -12.70 2.66
N THR A 170 -1.79 -13.99 2.42
CA THR A 170 -0.48 -14.64 2.54
C THR A 170 0.45 -14.34 1.37
N ILE A 171 -0.09 -14.10 0.18
CA ILE A 171 0.68 -13.90 -1.06
C ILE A 171 0.69 -12.44 -1.54
N HIS A 172 -0.32 -11.66 -1.19
CA HIS A 172 -0.45 -10.26 -1.61
C HIS A 172 0.66 -9.35 -1.03
N PRO A 173 0.89 -9.28 0.29
CA PRO A 173 1.93 -8.42 0.84
C PRO A 173 3.33 -8.76 0.30
N PRO A 174 3.78 -10.04 0.26
CA PRO A 174 5.07 -10.37 -0.32
C PRO A 174 5.26 -9.86 -1.76
N THR A 175 4.24 -9.97 -2.60
CA THR A 175 4.32 -9.47 -3.98
C THR A 175 4.35 -7.94 -4.05
N LEU A 176 3.59 -7.24 -3.21
CA LEU A 176 3.70 -5.78 -3.07
C LEU A 176 5.08 -5.35 -2.58
N TYR A 177 5.62 -5.97 -1.53
CA TYR A 177 6.93 -5.64 -0.98
C TYR A 177 8.04 -5.86 -2.00
N LEU A 178 7.98 -6.94 -2.80
CA LEU A 178 8.90 -7.17 -3.92
C LEU A 178 8.85 -6.01 -4.94
N GLY A 179 7.66 -5.52 -5.29
CA GLY A 179 7.50 -4.38 -6.18
C GLY A 179 8.06 -3.08 -5.60
N PHE A 180 7.64 -2.70 -4.39
CA PHE A 180 8.06 -1.46 -3.73
C PHE A 180 9.57 -1.40 -3.50
N THR A 181 10.15 -2.44 -2.92
CA THR A 181 11.58 -2.45 -2.57
C THR A 181 12.46 -2.46 -3.82
N ALA A 182 12.05 -3.16 -4.90
CA ALA A 182 12.82 -3.22 -6.14
C ALA A 182 12.95 -1.87 -6.85
N PHE A 183 11.97 -0.96 -6.71
CA PHE A 183 12.07 0.42 -7.22
C PHE A 183 13.22 1.23 -6.59
N THR A 184 13.76 0.78 -5.46
CA THR A 184 14.95 1.35 -4.85
C THR A 184 16.19 1.20 -5.75
N ILE A 185 16.27 0.15 -6.57
CA ILE A 185 17.43 -0.06 -7.45
C ILE A 185 17.49 0.99 -8.57
N PRO A 186 16.41 1.22 -9.36
CA PRO A 186 16.35 2.33 -10.31
C PRO A 186 16.64 3.69 -9.70
N PHE A 187 16.07 3.95 -8.52
CA PHE A 187 16.32 5.18 -7.76
C PHE A 187 17.82 5.34 -7.42
N ALA A 188 18.47 4.29 -6.91
CA ALA A 188 19.88 4.33 -6.55
C ALA A 188 20.78 4.62 -7.75
N PHE A 189 20.50 4.03 -8.92
CA PHE A 189 21.22 4.34 -10.16
C PHE A 189 20.97 5.77 -10.65
N ALA A 190 19.73 6.26 -10.58
CA ALA A 190 19.40 7.63 -10.97
C ALA A 190 20.14 8.66 -10.09
N VAL A 191 20.11 8.46 -8.76
CA VAL A 191 20.85 9.31 -7.81
C VAL A 191 22.36 9.18 -8.02
N ALA A 192 22.87 7.97 -8.26
CA ALA A 192 24.30 7.75 -8.56
C ALA A 192 24.74 8.47 -9.85
N ALA A 193 23.90 8.46 -10.89
CA ALA A 193 24.15 9.17 -12.14
C ALA A 193 24.19 10.70 -11.91
N LEU A 194 23.27 11.24 -11.10
CA LEU A 194 23.27 12.65 -10.70
C LEU A 194 24.51 13.03 -9.87
N LEU A 195 24.91 12.20 -8.91
CA LEU A 195 26.08 12.43 -8.07
C LEU A 195 27.38 12.39 -8.88
N ASN A 196 27.58 11.34 -9.68
CA ASN A 196 28.76 11.19 -10.54
C ASN A 196 28.77 12.17 -11.72
N GLY A 197 27.60 12.66 -12.13
CA GLY A 197 27.44 13.56 -13.28
C GLY A 197 27.58 12.89 -14.64
N ARG A 198 27.50 11.54 -14.69
CA ARG A 198 27.43 10.72 -15.90
C ARG A 198 25.96 10.40 -16.17
N LEU A 199 25.35 11.15 -17.09
CA LEU A 199 23.91 11.17 -17.36
C LEU A 199 23.56 10.64 -18.75
N ASP A 200 24.45 9.81 -19.30
CA ASP A 200 24.31 9.12 -20.57
C ASP A 200 23.28 7.97 -20.49
N ALA A 201 22.92 7.38 -21.63
CA ALA A 201 21.90 6.34 -21.69
C ALA A 201 22.28 5.04 -20.92
N ARG A 202 23.53 4.90 -20.47
CA ARG A 202 23.99 3.69 -19.77
C ARG A 202 23.23 3.42 -18.47
N TRP A 203 23.00 4.43 -17.62
CA TRP A 203 22.26 4.22 -16.36
C TRP A 203 20.82 3.77 -16.62
N ILE A 204 20.23 4.21 -17.74
CA ILE A 204 18.89 3.83 -18.18
C ILE A 204 18.85 2.33 -18.52
N GLN A 205 19.80 1.86 -19.32
CA GLN A 205 19.90 0.45 -19.69
C GLN A 205 20.11 -0.46 -18.47
N LEU A 206 20.88 0.01 -17.47
CA LEU A 206 21.12 -0.73 -16.22
C LEU A 206 19.85 -0.86 -15.37
N THR A 207 18.94 0.12 -15.43
CA THR A 207 17.74 0.16 -14.59
C THR A 207 16.51 -0.45 -15.25
N ARG A 208 16.46 -0.56 -16.58
CA ARG A 208 15.28 -1.03 -17.33
C ARG A 208 14.71 -2.37 -16.83
N ARG A 209 15.58 -3.38 -16.61
CA ARG A 209 15.14 -4.70 -16.12
C ARG A 209 14.58 -4.63 -14.70
N TRP A 210 15.17 -3.79 -13.85
CA TRP A 210 14.70 -3.57 -12.49
C TRP A 210 13.34 -2.91 -12.46
N ILE A 211 13.11 -1.91 -13.32
CA ILE A 211 11.82 -1.22 -13.40
C ILE A 211 10.73 -2.17 -13.87
N LEU A 212 10.99 -2.98 -14.91
CA LEU A 212 10.02 -3.98 -15.39
C LEU A 212 9.70 -5.02 -14.32
N LEU A 213 10.72 -5.51 -13.59
CA LEU A 213 10.54 -6.43 -12.47
C LEU A 213 9.69 -5.79 -11.36
N SER A 214 10.03 -4.56 -10.96
CA SER A 214 9.31 -3.82 -9.91
C SER A 214 7.86 -3.56 -10.30
N TRP A 215 7.64 -3.13 -11.55
CA TRP A 215 6.32 -2.88 -12.12
C TRP A 215 5.47 -4.15 -12.17
N LEU A 216 6.05 -5.28 -12.58
CA LEU A 216 5.35 -6.57 -12.64
C LEU A 216 4.91 -7.03 -11.25
N PHE A 217 5.83 -7.08 -10.28
CA PHE A 217 5.49 -7.52 -8.92
C PHE A 217 4.49 -6.59 -8.26
N LEU A 218 4.61 -5.26 -8.47
CA LEU A 218 3.64 -4.31 -7.97
C LEU A 218 2.26 -4.51 -8.62
N ALA A 219 2.19 -4.77 -9.93
CA ALA A 219 0.92 -5.07 -10.62
C ALA A 219 0.26 -6.34 -10.06
N VAL A 220 1.03 -7.42 -9.92
CA VAL A 220 0.55 -8.69 -9.35
C VAL A 220 0.10 -8.50 -7.90
N GLY A 221 0.88 -7.75 -7.11
CA GLY A 221 0.49 -7.36 -5.75
C GLY A 221 -0.86 -6.66 -5.75
N ILE A 222 -1.04 -5.59 -6.53
CA ILE A 222 -2.32 -4.88 -6.62
C ILE A 222 -3.48 -5.84 -6.99
N ILE A 223 -3.26 -6.78 -7.93
CA ILE A 223 -4.27 -7.78 -8.32
C ILE A 223 -4.64 -8.71 -7.15
N PHE A 224 -3.67 -9.22 -6.41
CA PHE A 224 -3.95 -10.08 -5.25
C PHE A 224 -4.65 -9.30 -4.13
N GLY A 225 -4.32 -8.02 -3.95
CA GLY A 225 -4.98 -7.15 -2.97
C GLY A 225 -6.45 -6.93 -3.31
N MET A 226 -6.74 -6.61 -4.58
CA MET A 226 -8.11 -6.50 -5.06
C MET A 226 -8.94 -7.76 -4.81
N ARG A 227 -8.34 -8.94 -5.00
CA ARG A 227 -9.02 -10.21 -4.72
C ARG A 227 -9.24 -10.44 -3.23
N TRP A 228 -8.26 -10.13 -2.38
CA TRP A 228 -8.41 -10.21 -0.93
C TRP A 228 -9.50 -9.27 -0.42
N ALA A 229 -9.47 -8.01 -0.83
CA ALA A 229 -10.47 -7.00 -0.47
C ALA A 229 -11.88 -7.41 -0.89
N TYR A 230 -12.03 -8.05 -2.05
CA TYR A 230 -13.31 -8.57 -2.52
C TYR A 230 -13.86 -9.69 -1.61
N GLU A 231 -13.00 -10.60 -1.14
CA GLU A 231 -13.41 -11.70 -0.27
C GLU A 231 -13.68 -11.25 1.17
N GLU A 232 -12.83 -10.38 1.73
CA GLU A 232 -12.83 -10.11 3.17
C GLU A 232 -13.57 -8.84 3.57
N LEU A 233 -13.56 -7.81 2.71
CA LEU A 233 -14.14 -6.51 3.06
C LEU A 233 -15.61 -6.39 2.64
N GLY A 234 -16.11 -7.27 1.75
CA GLY A 234 -17.52 -7.23 1.30
C GLY A 234 -17.89 -5.93 0.57
N TRP A 235 -16.86 -5.21 0.11
CA TRP A 235 -16.91 -3.85 -0.37
C TRP A 235 -17.47 -3.80 -1.81
N GLY A 236 -18.73 -4.23 -2.03
CA GLY A 236 -19.51 -3.94 -3.25
C GLY A 236 -18.90 -4.23 -4.64
N GLY A 237 -17.77 -4.95 -4.74
CA GLY A 237 -17.05 -5.28 -5.98
C GLY A 237 -15.52 -5.25 -5.86
N TYR A 238 -14.83 -5.77 -6.90
CA TYR A 238 -13.36 -5.88 -6.98
C TYR A 238 -12.58 -4.55 -6.91
N TRP A 239 -13.29 -3.41 -7.01
CA TRP A 239 -12.72 -2.07 -7.18
C TRP A 239 -13.22 -1.06 -6.16
N PHE A 240 -13.73 -1.51 -5.03
CA PHE A 240 -14.02 -0.57 -3.95
C PHE A 240 -12.76 -0.55 -3.09
N TRP A 241 -11.97 0.50 -3.28
CA TRP A 241 -10.57 0.51 -2.89
C TRP A 241 -10.36 1.05 -1.48
N ASP A 242 -9.72 0.25 -0.66
CA ASP A 242 -9.09 0.70 0.58
C ASP A 242 -8.11 1.86 0.30
N PRO A 243 -8.14 2.96 1.06
CA PRO A 243 -7.23 4.08 0.87
C PRO A 243 -5.75 3.72 0.90
N VAL A 244 -5.36 2.69 1.65
CA VAL A 244 -3.97 2.23 1.69
C VAL A 244 -3.61 1.46 0.42
N GLU A 245 -4.48 0.56 -0.06
CA GLU A 245 -4.26 -0.10 -1.36
C GLU A 245 -4.17 0.90 -2.52
N ASN A 246 -4.97 1.97 -2.48
CA ASN A 246 -4.91 3.07 -3.44
C ASN A 246 -3.54 3.74 -3.54
N ALA A 247 -2.81 3.81 -2.43
CA ALA A 247 -1.48 4.39 -2.39
C ALA A 247 -0.47 3.59 -3.21
N SER A 248 -0.66 2.26 -3.31
CA SER A 248 0.20 1.38 -4.12
C SER A 248 0.07 1.63 -5.63
N LEU A 249 -1.05 2.20 -6.08
CA LEU A 249 -1.27 2.55 -7.48
C LEU A 249 -0.44 3.77 -7.91
N LEU A 250 -0.11 4.69 -6.99
CA LEU A 250 0.67 5.90 -7.30
C LEU A 250 2.07 5.60 -7.87
N PRO A 251 2.92 4.77 -7.21
CA PRO A 251 4.19 4.38 -7.79
C PRO A 251 4.02 3.55 -9.06
N TRP A 252 2.95 2.74 -9.17
CA TRP A 252 2.68 1.96 -10.39
C TRP A 252 2.39 2.83 -11.61
N LEU A 253 1.57 3.87 -11.46
CA LEU A 253 1.24 4.80 -12.54
C LEU A 253 2.45 5.64 -12.95
N THR A 254 3.23 6.15 -11.99
CA THR A 254 4.45 6.90 -12.29
C THR A 254 5.53 6.03 -12.94
N ALA A 255 5.67 4.76 -12.51
CA ALA A 255 6.54 3.79 -13.16
C ALA A 255 6.08 3.47 -14.60
N THR A 256 4.77 3.37 -14.83
CA THR A 256 4.20 3.15 -16.16
C THR A 256 4.50 4.34 -17.08
N ALA A 257 4.31 5.56 -16.58
CA ALA A 257 4.67 6.78 -17.28
C ALA A 257 6.16 6.76 -17.68
N PHE A 258 7.04 6.43 -16.71
CA PHE A 258 8.47 6.31 -16.94
C PHE A 258 8.82 5.25 -18.00
N LEU A 259 8.21 4.06 -17.95
CA LEU A 259 8.46 2.98 -18.90
C LEU A 259 8.09 3.34 -20.35
N HIS A 260 7.15 4.26 -20.55
CA HIS A 260 6.81 4.76 -21.88
C HIS A 260 7.76 5.88 -22.32
N SER A 261 8.09 6.81 -21.42
CA SER A 261 8.92 7.96 -21.75
C SER A 261 10.42 7.62 -21.87
N ILE A 262 10.87 6.52 -21.26
CA ILE A 262 12.25 6.03 -21.36
C ILE A 262 12.64 5.69 -22.81
N GLN A 263 11.70 5.16 -23.61
CA GLN A 263 11.93 4.78 -25.00
C GLN A 263 12.28 6.00 -25.86
N ILE A 264 11.68 7.16 -25.56
CA ILE A 264 11.98 8.41 -26.27
C ILE A 264 13.36 8.92 -25.89
N GLN A 265 13.73 8.80 -24.62
CA GLN A 265 15.06 9.22 -24.19
C GLN A 265 16.15 8.35 -24.81
N GLU A 266 15.96 7.04 -24.89
CA GLU A 266 16.92 6.12 -25.54
C GLU A 266 17.02 6.36 -27.05
N ASN A 267 15.89 6.56 -27.74
CA ASN A 267 15.88 6.67 -29.20
C ASN A 267 16.17 8.08 -29.72
N ARG A 268 15.87 9.14 -28.94
CA ARG A 268 15.90 10.53 -29.42
C ARG A 268 16.63 11.52 -28.50
N GLY A 269 17.13 11.07 -27.35
CA GLY A 269 17.85 11.92 -26.41
C GLY A 269 17.01 13.02 -25.75
N MET A 270 15.68 12.89 -25.78
CA MET A 270 14.73 13.87 -25.24
C MET A 270 14.23 13.47 -23.84
N LEU A 271 13.50 14.36 -23.16
CA LEU A 271 12.81 14.09 -21.89
C LEU A 271 13.73 13.64 -20.72
N LYS A 272 15.02 13.97 -20.76
CA LYS A 272 15.98 13.58 -19.72
C LYS A 272 15.56 14.03 -18.32
N VAL A 273 15.17 15.30 -18.17
CA VAL A 273 14.68 15.85 -16.89
C VAL A 273 13.39 15.16 -16.45
N TRP A 274 12.45 14.95 -17.38
CA TRP A 274 11.17 14.31 -17.12
C TRP A 274 11.33 12.90 -16.56
N ASN A 275 12.14 12.08 -17.24
CA ASN A 275 12.40 10.70 -16.84
C ASN A 275 13.19 10.64 -15.53
N MET A 276 14.14 11.55 -15.32
CA MET A 276 14.85 11.66 -14.04
C MET A 276 13.86 12.00 -12.91
N SER A 277 12.95 12.95 -13.11
CA SER A 277 11.93 13.29 -12.11
C SER A 277 10.98 12.12 -11.86
N LEU A 278 10.53 11.41 -12.90
CA LEU A 278 9.61 10.28 -12.76
C LEU A 278 10.20 9.13 -11.97
N VAL A 279 11.44 8.71 -12.25
CA VAL A 279 12.06 7.59 -11.50
C VAL A 279 12.28 7.94 -10.03
N LEU A 280 12.64 9.19 -9.73
CA LEU A 280 12.81 9.67 -8.36
C LEU A 280 11.46 9.78 -7.64
N LEU A 281 10.43 10.29 -8.33
CA LEU A 281 9.07 10.39 -7.82
C LEU A 281 8.46 9.02 -7.56
N THR A 282 8.66 8.04 -8.44
CA THR A 282 8.18 6.66 -8.25
C THR A 282 8.69 6.08 -6.94
N PHE A 283 10.00 6.20 -6.65
CA PHE A 283 10.54 5.74 -5.37
C PHE A 283 9.94 6.51 -4.18
N LEU A 284 9.87 7.84 -4.25
CA LEU A 284 9.24 8.64 -3.19
C LEU A 284 7.78 8.22 -2.93
N LEU A 285 7.04 7.87 -3.98
CA LEU A 285 5.66 7.37 -3.85
C LEU A 285 5.58 5.98 -3.22
N THR A 286 6.59 5.12 -3.38
CA THR A 286 6.65 3.84 -2.63
C THR A 286 6.86 4.06 -1.13
N ILE A 287 7.71 5.03 -0.77
CA ILE A 287 7.92 5.41 0.63
C ILE A 287 6.68 6.10 1.19
N PHE A 288 6.01 6.94 0.39
CA PHE A 288 4.73 7.54 0.75
C PHE A 288 3.64 6.50 1.00
N ALA A 289 3.51 5.49 0.12
CA ALA A 289 2.57 4.39 0.33
C ALA A 289 2.86 3.65 1.64
N THR A 290 4.14 3.39 1.92
CA THR A 290 4.57 2.81 3.21
C THR A 290 4.22 3.75 4.38
N PHE A 291 4.48 5.05 4.27
CA PHE A 291 4.11 6.01 5.30
C PHE A 291 2.60 6.01 5.59
N LEU A 292 1.75 5.92 4.57
CA LEU A 292 0.30 5.87 4.75
C LEU A 292 -0.14 4.62 5.54
N THR A 293 0.47 3.46 5.31
CA THR A 293 0.13 2.22 6.03
C THR A 293 0.58 2.21 7.49
N ARG A 294 1.54 3.09 7.84
CA ARG A 294 2.23 3.10 9.14
C ARG A 294 1.90 4.30 10.02
N SER A 295 1.33 5.36 9.45
CA SER A 295 1.14 6.64 10.16
C SER A 295 -0.18 6.74 10.93
N GLY A 296 -1.14 5.85 10.68
CA GLY A 296 -2.47 5.91 11.31
C GLY A 296 -3.31 7.13 10.87
N LEU A 297 -2.87 7.89 9.86
CA LEU A 297 -3.57 9.09 9.37
C LEU A 297 -4.87 8.75 8.63
N ILE A 298 -5.00 7.52 8.15
CA ILE A 298 -6.16 7.02 7.41
C ILE A 298 -6.63 5.73 8.08
N GLU A 299 -7.95 5.59 8.23
CA GLU A 299 -8.59 4.36 8.69
C GLU A 299 -8.55 3.34 7.56
N SER A 300 -7.93 2.19 7.83
CA SER A 300 -7.72 1.11 6.87
C SER A 300 -7.44 -0.19 7.62
N VAL A 301 -7.84 -1.32 7.07
CA VAL A 301 -7.44 -2.65 7.58
C VAL A 301 -5.93 -2.89 7.47
N HIS A 302 -5.25 -2.10 6.64
CA HIS A 302 -3.79 -2.07 6.51
C HIS A 302 -3.12 -1.05 7.42
N SER A 303 -3.87 -0.36 8.29
CA SER A 303 -3.33 0.59 9.25
C SER A 303 -2.99 -0.16 10.54
N PHE A 304 -1.70 -0.42 10.75
CA PHE A 304 -1.24 -1.31 11.84
C PHE A 304 -0.86 -0.57 13.13
N ALA A 305 -0.78 0.77 13.13
CA ALA A 305 -0.45 1.56 14.33
C ALA A 305 -0.84 3.04 14.20
N GLN A 306 -1.23 3.67 15.33
CA GLN A 306 -1.39 5.12 15.48
C GLN A 306 -0.18 5.74 16.18
N GLU A 307 1.03 5.49 15.67
CA GLU A 307 2.26 6.01 16.27
C GLU A 307 2.76 7.26 15.54
N LEU A 308 2.54 8.42 16.16
CA LEU A 308 2.98 9.72 15.66
C LEU A 308 4.50 9.75 15.39
N LYS A 309 5.28 9.01 16.19
CA LYS A 309 6.74 8.92 16.08
C LYS A 309 7.19 8.37 14.72
N ILE A 310 6.61 7.26 14.28
CA ILE A 310 6.91 6.65 12.97
C ILE A 310 6.51 7.58 11.84
N ALA A 311 5.32 8.21 11.95
CA ALA A 311 4.84 9.16 10.97
C ALA A 311 5.84 10.31 10.75
N TYR A 312 6.37 10.91 11.84
CA TYR A 312 7.37 11.98 11.74
C TYR A 312 8.70 11.51 11.16
N ILE A 313 9.17 10.31 11.51
CA ILE A 313 10.42 9.76 10.97
C ILE A 313 10.32 9.56 9.46
N PHE A 314 9.23 8.95 8.96
CA PHE A 314 8.99 8.78 7.54
C PHE A 314 8.82 10.11 6.81
N LEU A 315 8.05 11.05 7.37
CA LEU A 315 7.83 12.37 6.76
C LEU A 315 9.13 13.17 6.66
N SER A 316 9.97 13.13 7.70
CA SER A 316 11.28 13.80 7.70
C SER A 316 12.21 13.18 6.66
N PHE A 317 12.25 11.85 6.59
CA PHE A 317 13.03 11.13 5.59
C PHE A 317 12.60 11.47 4.16
N MET A 318 11.29 11.42 3.88
CA MET A 318 10.76 11.81 2.58
C MET A 318 11.07 13.26 2.23
N GLY A 319 10.93 14.20 3.17
CA GLY A 319 11.24 15.61 2.96
C GLY A 319 12.72 15.83 2.62
N VAL A 320 13.62 15.16 3.34
CA VAL A 320 15.06 15.20 3.08
C VAL A 320 15.40 14.60 1.71
N VAL A 321 14.85 13.44 1.38
CA VAL A 321 15.09 12.78 0.08
C VAL A 321 14.54 13.62 -1.06
N LEU A 322 13.32 14.15 -0.93
CA LEU A 322 12.71 15.03 -1.94
C LEU A 322 13.55 16.28 -2.16
N LEU A 323 13.97 16.96 -1.09
CA LEU A 323 14.83 18.13 -1.19
C LEU A 323 16.17 17.78 -1.86
N ALA A 324 16.81 16.67 -1.46
CA ALA A 324 18.05 16.23 -2.06
C ALA A 324 17.90 15.92 -3.56
N CYS A 325 16.82 15.24 -3.96
CA CYS A 325 16.50 14.96 -5.35
C CYS A 325 16.32 16.24 -6.17
N ILE A 326 15.53 17.20 -5.66
CA ILE A 326 15.30 18.49 -6.33
C ILE A 326 16.62 19.25 -6.49
N LEU A 327 17.41 19.36 -5.42
CA LEU A 327 18.71 20.06 -5.45
C LEU A 327 19.68 19.39 -6.44
N LEU A 328 19.73 18.06 -6.48
CA LEU A 328 20.57 17.32 -7.43
C LEU A 328 20.13 17.53 -8.89
N ILE A 329 18.82 17.55 -9.17
CA ILE A 329 18.30 17.84 -10.51
C ILE A 329 18.67 19.27 -10.91
N ILE A 330 18.40 20.27 -10.05
CA ILE A 330 18.70 21.68 -10.34
C ILE A 330 20.21 21.85 -10.60
N TYR A 331 21.05 21.26 -9.74
CA TYR A 331 22.51 21.31 -9.88
C TYR A 331 23.01 20.65 -11.18
N ARG A 332 22.33 19.61 -11.65
CA ARG A 332 22.68 18.88 -12.89
C ARG A 332 21.87 19.31 -14.12
N LEU A 333 21.01 20.31 -13.99
CA LEU A 333 20.12 20.76 -15.06
C LEU A 333 20.88 21.09 -16.36
N PRO A 334 22.06 21.76 -16.35
CA PRO A 334 22.80 22.05 -17.58
C PRO A 334 23.20 20.79 -18.36
N LYS A 335 23.46 19.67 -17.66
CA LYS A 335 23.81 18.38 -18.28
C LYS A 335 22.60 17.53 -18.64
N LEU A 336 21.41 17.88 -18.15
CA LEU A 336 20.14 17.20 -18.44
C LEU A 336 19.37 17.87 -19.58
N GLN A 337 19.91 18.92 -20.21
CA GLN A 337 19.28 19.54 -21.37
C GLN A 337 19.22 18.54 -22.54
N SER A 338 18.05 18.46 -23.16
CA SER A 338 17.84 17.63 -24.35
C SER A 338 18.40 18.33 -25.57
N GLU A 339 19.08 17.58 -26.43
CA GLU A 339 19.62 18.09 -27.70
C GLU A 339 18.50 18.42 -28.69
N ASN A 340 17.34 17.75 -28.54
CA ASN A 340 16.15 17.93 -29.37
C ASN A 340 14.97 18.45 -28.54
N SER A 341 14.14 19.30 -29.14
CA SER A 341 12.89 19.83 -28.56
C SER A 341 11.67 19.26 -29.29
N ILE A 342 10.50 19.32 -28.65
CA ILE A 342 9.23 18.92 -29.28
C ILE A 342 8.89 19.96 -30.34
N GLN A 343 8.91 19.56 -31.61
CA GLN A 343 8.74 20.47 -32.75
C GLN A 343 7.27 20.75 -33.09
N SER A 344 6.33 19.89 -32.68
CA SER A 344 4.90 20.04 -32.96
C SER A 344 4.02 19.40 -31.89
N PHE A 345 2.88 20.01 -31.58
CA PHE A 345 1.88 19.48 -30.64
C PHE A 345 1.11 18.27 -31.20
N LEU A 346 1.02 18.12 -32.52
CA LEU A 346 0.49 16.92 -33.20
C LEU A 346 1.65 16.07 -33.71
N SER A 347 2.46 15.56 -32.79
CA SER A 347 3.57 14.68 -33.11
C SER A 347 3.51 13.41 -32.27
N ARG A 348 4.20 12.34 -32.71
CA ARG A 348 4.27 11.09 -31.94
C ARG A 348 4.84 11.36 -30.55
N GLU A 349 5.82 12.26 -30.45
CA GLU A 349 6.47 12.67 -29.20
C GLU A 349 5.49 13.36 -28.24
N SER A 350 4.63 14.25 -28.77
CA SER A 350 3.56 14.90 -28.00
C SER A 350 2.49 13.93 -27.52
N ALA A 351 2.15 12.91 -28.32
CA ALA A 351 1.22 11.85 -27.92
C ALA A 351 1.74 11.02 -26.73
N PHE A 352 3.05 10.75 -26.68
CA PHE A 352 3.68 10.07 -25.53
C PHE A 352 3.72 10.95 -24.27
N LEU A 353 4.00 12.24 -24.42
CA LEU A 353 3.93 13.19 -23.30
C LEU A 353 2.49 13.32 -22.79
N PHE A 354 1.51 13.37 -23.69
CA PHE A 354 0.08 13.41 -23.33
C PHE A 354 -0.37 12.13 -22.64
N ASN A 355 0.09 10.96 -23.10
CA ASN A 355 -0.14 9.69 -22.40
C ASN A 355 0.42 9.72 -20.97
N ASN A 356 1.65 10.23 -20.80
CA ASN A 356 2.25 10.43 -19.48
C ASN A 356 1.41 11.37 -18.60
N LEU A 357 0.90 12.48 -19.14
CA LEU A 357 0.03 13.40 -18.42
C LEU A 357 -1.30 12.75 -18.01
N ILE A 358 -1.90 11.92 -18.87
CA ILE A 358 -3.08 11.13 -18.54
C ILE A 358 -2.78 10.15 -17.40
N LEU A 359 -1.62 9.48 -17.39
CA LEU A 359 -1.24 8.56 -16.31
C LEU A 359 -0.96 9.30 -14.99
N LEU A 360 -0.40 10.50 -15.05
CA LEU A 360 -0.14 11.34 -13.88
C LEU A 360 -1.40 12.03 -13.33
N GLY A 361 -2.42 12.28 -14.16
CA GLY A 361 -3.67 12.91 -13.75
C GLY A 361 -4.36 12.22 -12.56
N PRO A 362 -4.63 10.90 -12.64
CA PRO A 362 -5.15 10.12 -11.52
C PRO A 362 -4.21 10.09 -10.30
N CYS A 363 -2.89 10.04 -10.52
CA CYS A 363 -1.91 10.08 -9.44
C CYS A 363 -2.00 11.39 -8.66
N PHE A 364 -2.04 12.53 -9.35
CA PHE A 364 -2.17 13.86 -8.75
C PHE A 364 -3.51 14.04 -8.04
N ARG A 365 -4.62 13.62 -8.67
CA ARG A 365 -5.96 13.70 -8.08
C ARG A 365 -6.07 12.86 -6.81
N ARG A 366 -5.48 11.67 -6.79
CA ARG A 366 -5.48 10.78 -5.63
C ARG A 366 -4.58 11.30 -4.51
N LEU A 367 -3.41 11.85 -4.82
CA LEU A 367 -2.55 12.49 -3.82
C LEU A 367 -3.27 13.66 -3.13
N LEU A 368 -3.87 14.57 -3.91
CA LEU A 368 -4.70 15.66 -3.38
C LEU A 368 -5.91 15.13 -2.58
N GLY A 369 -6.54 14.07 -3.07
CA GLY A 369 -7.66 13.40 -2.40
C GLY A 369 -7.28 12.74 -1.06
N HIS A 370 -6.02 12.35 -0.85
CA HIS A 370 -5.51 11.86 0.43
C HIS A 370 -5.19 13.03 1.39
N ASP A 371 -4.57 14.09 0.90
CA ASP A 371 -4.07 15.18 1.74
C ASP A 371 -5.17 16.18 2.17
N LEU A 372 -6.17 16.43 1.32
CA LEU A 372 -7.26 17.40 1.60
C LEU A 372 -8.20 16.97 2.75
N PRO A 373 -8.66 15.70 2.86
CA PRO A 373 -9.51 15.26 3.97
C PRO A 373 -8.77 15.19 5.30
N ALA A 374 -7.49 14.80 5.32
CA ALA A 374 -6.69 14.74 6.54
C ALA A 374 -6.50 16.15 7.14
N CYS A 375 -6.23 17.14 6.29
CA CYS A 375 -6.07 18.54 6.69
C CYS A 375 -7.41 19.17 7.14
N ARG A 376 -8.53 18.83 6.49
CA ARG A 376 -9.88 19.24 6.92
C ARG A 376 -10.34 18.55 8.21
N ARG A 377 -10.00 17.27 8.44
CA ARG A 377 -10.28 16.55 9.70
C ARG A 377 -9.63 17.28 10.88
N ARG A 378 -8.38 17.75 10.75
CA ARG A 378 -7.72 18.58 11.79
C ARG A 378 -8.43 19.91 12.07
N ARG A 379 -9.11 20.51 11.08
CA ARG A 379 -9.87 21.76 11.23
C ARG A 379 -11.28 21.55 11.80
N ASN A 380 -11.89 20.41 11.50
CA ASN A 380 -13.25 20.04 11.90
C ASN A 380 -13.35 19.27 13.22
N TRP A 381 -12.26 19.11 13.98
CA TRP A 381 -12.31 18.58 15.35
C TRP A 381 -13.23 19.39 16.30
N ARG A 382 -13.70 20.58 15.88
CA ARG A 382 -14.74 21.36 16.56
C ARG A 382 -16.19 20.96 16.22
N THR A 383 -16.42 20.13 15.21
CA THR A 383 -17.77 19.76 14.74
C THR A 383 -17.77 18.29 14.28
N GLY A 384 -18.14 17.36 15.16
CA GLY A 384 -18.07 15.91 14.92
C GLY A 384 -18.97 15.39 13.80
N LYS A 385 -18.57 15.55 12.53
CA LYS A 385 -19.19 14.89 11.36
C LYS A 385 -18.11 14.26 10.47
N CYS A 386 -18.06 12.91 10.47
CA CYS A 386 -17.22 12.04 9.61
C CYS A 386 -18.14 11.27 8.64
N GLY A 387 -17.77 10.71 7.49
CA GLY A 387 -16.46 10.51 6.84
C GLY A 387 -16.55 9.68 5.53
N SER A 388 -17.74 9.47 4.95
CA SER A 388 -17.95 8.52 3.83
C SER A 388 -18.40 9.16 2.50
N ALA A 389 -18.93 10.39 2.52
CA ALA A 389 -19.51 11.02 1.33
C ALA A 389 -18.46 11.62 0.36
N LEU A 390 -17.41 12.27 0.88
CA LEU A 390 -16.45 13.02 0.04
C LEU A 390 -15.49 12.11 -0.74
N PHE A 391 -15.13 10.95 -0.19
CA PHE A 391 -14.28 9.98 -0.89
C PHE A 391 -14.98 9.45 -2.16
N ARG A 392 -16.30 9.27 -2.07
CA ARG A 392 -17.17 8.82 -3.16
C ARG A 392 -17.28 9.85 -4.29
N GLU A 393 -17.41 11.14 -3.96
CA GLU A 393 -17.44 12.25 -4.95
C GLU A 393 -16.11 12.41 -5.71
N SER A 394 -14.97 12.15 -5.06
CA SER A 394 -13.67 12.32 -5.69
C SER A 394 -13.37 11.31 -6.81
N GLN A 395 -14.01 10.12 -6.75
CA GLN A 395 -13.77 8.99 -7.65
C GLN A 395 -14.66 8.99 -8.91
N PHE A 396 -15.86 9.60 -8.86
CA PHE A 396 -16.80 9.61 -9.98
C PHE A 396 -17.50 10.98 -10.14
N PRO A 397 -16.92 11.93 -10.90
CA PRO A 397 -17.51 13.26 -11.05
C PRO A 397 -18.84 13.27 -11.83
N ASN A 398 -19.12 12.24 -12.64
CA ASN A 398 -20.33 12.18 -13.49
C ASN A 398 -21.56 11.54 -12.83
N ARG A 399 -21.55 11.24 -11.52
CA ARG A 399 -22.79 10.94 -10.78
C ARG A 399 -23.44 12.19 -10.16
N ALA A 400 -22.96 13.38 -10.51
CA ALA A 400 -23.52 14.65 -10.10
C ALA A 400 -24.57 15.16 -11.10
N SER A 401 -25.60 14.38 -11.40
CA SER A 401 -26.87 14.91 -11.90
C SER A 401 -27.94 13.85 -11.76
N THR A 402 -29.09 14.23 -11.19
CA THR A 402 -30.31 13.43 -10.97
C THR A 402 -30.33 12.51 -9.75
N SER A 403 -30.40 13.12 -8.56
CA SER A 403 -31.44 12.79 -7.56
C SER A 403 -31.22 13.67 -6.32
N ARG A 404 -31.92 14.81 -6.31
CA ARG A 404 -32.12 15.61 -5.11
C ARG A 404 -33.31 14.96 -4.37
N VAL A 405 -33.06 13.92 -3.57
CA VAL A 405 -34.06 13.39 -2.63
C VAL A 405 -33.50 13.54 -1.22
N SER A 406 -34.14 14.43 -0.48
CA SER A 406 -33.94 14.63 0.95
C SER A 406 -34.37 13.37 1.70
N GLY A 407 -33.42 12.71 2.36
CA GLY A 407 -33.67 11.58 3.25
C GLY A 407 -32.67 11.61 4.40
N TYR A 408 -32.98 12.38 5.44
CA TYR A 408 -32.27 12.35 6.72
C TYR A 408 -32.58 11.02 7.42
N TRP A 409 -31.55 10.24 7.73
CA TRP A 409 -31.62 9.18 8.74
C TRP A 409 -30.62 9.51 9.85
N ALA A 410 -31.14 10.13 10.92
CA ALA A 410 -30.46 10.27 12.19
C ALA A 410 -30.98 9.18 13.12
N CYS A 411 -30.13 8.23 13.50
CA CYS A 411 -30.30 7.51 14.77
C CYS A 411 -29.70 8.41 15.85
N ASP A 412 -30.51 9.28 16.45
CA ASP A 412 -30.27 9.84 17.78
C ASP A 412 -31.50 10.64 18.23
N SER A 413 -32.22 10.13 19.24
CA SER A 413 -32.78 10.93 20.35
C SER A 413 -33.69 10.08 21.26
N MET A 414 -33.08 9.41 22.25
CA MET A 414 -33.69 9.33 23.57
C MET A 414 -33.15 10.49 24.39
N ALA A 415 -33.88 11.61 24.43
CA ALA A 415 -33.93 12.57 25.54
C ALA A 415 -34.69 13.82 25.08
N SER A 416 -35.57 14.31 25.95
CA SER A 416 -36.27 15.60 25.92
C SER A 416 -37.54 15.72 25.04
N GLY A 417 -38.69 15.48 25.67
CA GLY A 417 -39.66 16.55 25.98
C GLY A 417 -40.53 17.12 24.84
N ASN A 418 -41.82 16.81 24.92
CA ASN A 418 -42.98 17.58 24.45
C ASN A 418 -43.04 17.98 22.96
N LYS A 419 -43.96 17.34 22.22
CA LYS A 419 -45.20 17.98 21.75
C LYS A 419 -46.14 16.98 21.04
N THR A 420 -47.38 17.05 21.49
CA THR A 420 -48.69 16.59 21.00
C THR A 420 -48.91 16.51 19.49
N GLU A 421 -49.34 15.33 19.01
CA GLU A 421 -50.51 15.08 18.12
C GLU A 421 -50.73 13.54 17.96
N PRO A 422 -51.97 13.04 17.75
CA PRO A 422 -52.29 11.61 17.92
C PRO A 422 -52.06 10.79 16.64
N PRO A 423 -51.74 9.48 16.74
CA PRO A 423 -51.67 8.59 15.58
C PRO A 423 -53.05 8.03 15.20
N GLU A 424 -53.31 7.88 13.90
CA GLU A 424 -54.43 7.09 13.38
C GLU A 424 -54.19 5.59 13.64
N GLU A 425 -55.20 4.92 14.21
CA GLU A 425 -55.23 3.47 14.44
C GLU A 425 -55.72 2.70 13.21
N PHE A 426 -55.10 1.55 12.94
CA PHE A 426 -55.74 0.42 12.25
C PHE A 426 -55.56 -0.85 13.11
N PRO A 427 -56.55 -1.76 13.14
CA PRO A 427 -56.81 -2.61 14.30
C PRO A 427 -55.95 -3.89 14.36
N ASP A 428 -55.88 -4.39 15.59
CA ASP A 428 -55.21 -5.58 16.09
C ASP A 428 -55.26 -6.83 15.19
N SER A 429 -54.09 -7.46 15.03
CA SER A 429 -54.00 -8.91 15.17
C SER A 429 -52.67 -9.27 15.82
N ASP A 430 -52.77 -10.07 16.88
CA ASP A 430 -51.68 -10.63 17.67
C ASP A 430 -50.59 -11.26 16.78
N HIS A 431 -49.42 -10.61 16.70
CA HIS A 431 -48.07 -11.18 16.69
C HIS A 431 -47.06 -10.05 16.44
N GLY A 432 -45.93 -10.08 17.15
CA GLY A 432 -44.99 -8.96 17.29
C GLY A 432 -44.56 -8.26 15.99
N ARG A 433 -44.30 -6.96 16.11
CA ARG A 433 -43.90 -6.04 15.02
C ARG A 433 -42.78 -6.64 14.16
N VAL A 434 -43.11 -6.96 12.91
CA VAL A 434 -42.15 -7.25 11.84
C VAL A 434 -41.88 -5.95 11.10
N PHE A 435 -40.63 -5.50 11.07
CA PHE A 435 -40.20 -4.40 10.21
C PHE A 435 -39.60 -4.97 8.92
N CYS A 436 -40.30 -4.80 7.79
CA CYS A 436 -39.73 -5.06 6.46
C CYS A 436 -39.04 -3.79 5.94
N CYS A 437 -37.72 -3.79 5.81
CA CYS A 437 -37.01 -2.82 4.99
C CYS A 437 -37.06 -3.26 3.52
N TYR A 438 -37.84 -2.57 2.69
CA TYR A 438 -37.74 -2.71 1.24
C TYR A 438 -36.54 -1.93 0.72
N SER A 439 -35.62 -2.58 0.00
CA SER A 439 -34.70 -1.88 -0.90
C SER A 439 -35.28 -1.89 -2.32
N SER A 440 -35.75 -0.75 -2.83
CA SER A 440 -35.96 -0.59 -4.27
C SER A 440 -34.62 -0.25 -4.93
N LEU A 441 -34.02 -1.22 -5.62
CA LEU A 441 -32.90 -0.98 -6.53
C LEU A 441 -33.47 -0.61 -7.91
N ASP A 442 -33.20 0.61 -8.37
CA ASP A 442 -33.46 1.02 -9.74
C ASP A 442 -32.54 0.23 -10.70
N CYS A 443 -33.12 -0.68 -11.48
CA CYS A 443 -32.45 -1.39 -12.57
C CYS A 443 -32.24 -0.45 -13.76
N GLY A 444 -31.12 0.27 -13.78
CA GLY A 444 -30.66 1.06 -14.92
C GLY A 444 -30.13 0.18 -16.05
N SER A 445 -30.76 0.28 -17.22
CA SER A 445 -30.46 -0.45 -18.45
C SER A 445 -29.01 -0.27 -18.94
N THR A 446 -28.17 -1.29 -18.80
CA THR A 446 -27.11 -1.64 -19.78
C THR A 446 -26.88 -3.15 -19.75
N ALA A 447 -26.74 -3.75 -20.93
CA ALA A 447 -26.88 -5.16 -21.19
C ALA A 447 -25.81 -6.05 -20.52
N TRP A 448 -26.14 -6.70 -19.41
CA TRP A 448 -25.67 -8.03 -18.98
C TRP A 448 -26.68 -8.55 -17.94
N VAL A 449 -27.54 -9.49 -18.35
CA VAL A 449 -28.55 -10.11 -17.48
C VAL A 449 -27.93 -11.35 -16.84
N GLY A 450 -27.84 -11.38 -15.50
CA GLY A 450 -27.44 -12.56 -14.74
C GLY A 450 -27.55 -12.36 -13.23
N ALA A 451 -28.64 -12.88 -12.65
CA ALA A 451 -28.92 -13.15 -11.23
C ALA A 451 -28.89 -11.97 -10.23
N CYS A 452 -30.08 -11.48 -9.86
CA CYS A 452 -30.33 -10.81 -8.58
C CYS A 452 -30.90 -11.85 -7.62
N ASP A 453 -30.13 -12.27 -6.61
CA ASP A 453 -30.67 -13.00 -5.45
C ASP A 453 -31.09 -11.97 -4.37
N LEU A 454 -32.34 -12.06 -3.93
CA LEU A 454 -32.90 -11.30 -2.80
C LEU A 454 -32.63 -12.09 -1.52
N GLU A 455 -31.76 -11.57 -0.63
CA GLU A 455 -31.68 -12.05 0.76
C GLU A 455 -32.51 -11.13 1.67
N CYS A 456 -33.51 -11.70 2.35
CA CYS A 456 -34.24 -11.05 3.44
C CYS A 456 -33.60 -11.41 4.78
N LEU A 457 -33.16 -10.41 5.55
CA LEU A 457 -32.73 -10.55 6.94
C LEU A 457 -33.87 -10.13 7.88
N CYS A 458 -34.42 -11.08 8.64
CA CYS A 458 -35.38 -10.82 9.72
C CYS A 458 -34.65 -10.64 11.05
N LEU A 459 -34.78 -9.48 11.69
CA LEU A 459 -34.33 -9.23 13.07
C LEU A 459 -35.53 -9.30 14.03
N ARG A 460 -35.44 -10.15 15.07
CA ARG A 460 -36.36 -10.12 16.24
C ARG A 460 -35.76 -9.22 17.34
N SER A 461 -36.63 -8.61 18.15
CA SER A 461 -36.32 -7.52 19.09
C SER A 461 -35.48 -7.87 20.31
N ASP A 462 -35.06 -9.13 20.48
CA ASP A 462 -34.42 -9.57 21.71
C ASP A 462 -33.03 -10.11 21.35
N GLY A 463 -32.01 -9.25 21.48
CA GLY A 463 -30.67 -9.41 20.90
C GLY A 463 -29.83 -10.59 21.39
N TYR A 464 -30.12 -11.80 20.88
CA TYR A 464 -29.25 -12.97 20.91
C TYR A 464 -29.26 -13.68 19.54
N CYS A 465 -28.08 -13.95 18.96
CA CYS A 465 -27.92 -14.86 17.82
C CYS A 465 -27.52 -16.25 18.34
N ASP A 466 -28.49 -17.14 18.51
CA ASP A 466 -28.23 -18.57 18.70
C ASP A 466 -28.57 -19.33 17.41
N GLY A 467 -27.57 -20.07 16.91
CA GLY A 467 -27.76 -21.37 16.25
C GLY A 467 -28.35 -21.41 14.82
N VAL A 468 -27.59 -22.04 13.93
CA VAL A 468 -28.08 -22.61 12.66
C VAL A 468 -29.18 -23.64 12.97
N LEU A 469 -30.40 -23.42 12.45
CA LEU A 469 -31.43 -24.45 12.39
C LEU A 469 -31.45 -25.06 10.97
N GLU A 470 -30.90 -26.27 10.85
CA GLU A 470 -31.19 -27.19 9.76
C GLU A 470 -32.66 -27.64 9.85
N GLY A 471 -33.41 -27.49 8.77
CA GLY A 471 -34.84 -27.79 8.71
C GLY A 471 -35.28 -28.17 7.30
N ASN A 472 -35.31 -29.47 7.07
CA ASN A 472 -35.58 -30.20 5.84
C ASN A 472 -37.05 -30.06 5.36
N THR A 473 -37.31 -29.48 4.18
CA THR A 473 -38.54 -29.77 3.39
C THR A 473 -38.30 -29.64 1.89
N GLN A 474 -38.58 -30.72 1.15
CA GLN A 474 -38.48 -30.88 -0.30
C GLN A 474 -39.46 -30.00 -1.12
N PRO A 475 -39.24 -29.83 -2.44
CA PRO A 475 -40.05 -28.97 -3.29
C PRO A 475 -41.26 -29.72 -3.89
N GLU A 476 -42.48 -29.20 -3.67
CA GLU A 476 -43.65 -29.58 -4.47
C GLU A 476 -43.88 -28.58 -5.62
N ARG A 477 -44.23 -29.15 -6.78
CA ARG A 477 -44.32 -28.49 -8.09
C ARG A 477 -45.74 -28.68 -8.64
N VAL A 478 -46.59 -27.64 -8.68
CA VAL A 478 -47.84 -27.56 -9.49
C VAL A 478 -48.26 -26.06 -9.55
N SER A 479 -48.84 -25.43 -10.58
CA SER A 479 -48.86 -25.53 -12.05
C SER A 479 -49.63 -24.29 -12.59
N LYS A 480 -49.34 -23.89 -13.83
CA LYS A 480 -50.22 -23.26 -14.85
C LYS A 480 -51.16 -22.10 -14.46
N GLY A 481 -50.80 -20.90 -14.93
CA GLY A 481 -51.55 -20.22 -16.00
C GLY A 481 -52.79 -19.37 -15.63
N LYS A 482 -52.71 -18.07 -15.90
CA LYS A 482 -53.81 -17.32 -16.55
C LYS A 482 -53.27 -16.09 -17.26
N VAL A 483 -53.30 -16.17 -18.58
CA VAL A 483 -53.24 -15.04 -19.52
C VAL A 483 -54.59 -14.33 -19.45
N LEU A 484 -54.61 -13.02 -19.25
CA LEU A 484 -55.66 -12.13 -19.72
C LEU A 484 -55.02 -10.88 -20.31
N ARG A 485 -55.19 -10.73 -21.64
CA ARG A 485 -54.81 -9.58 -22.47
C ARG A 485 -55.94 -8.54 -22.45
N SER A 486 -55.52 -7.27 -22.57
CA SER A 486 -56.14 -6.16 -23.36
C SER A 486 -57.48 -5.60 -22.85
N HIS A 487 -57.86 -4.32 -22.98
CA HIS A 487 -57.45 -3.14 -23.76
C HIS A 487 -57.91 -1.89 -22.94
N SER A 488 -57.31 -0.71 -23.07
CA SER A 488 -57.87 0.36 -23.92
C SER A 488 -56.90 1.55 -24.06
N PHE A 489 -56.88 2.09 -25.29
CA PHE A 489 -56.35 3.40 -25.74
C PHE A 489 -56.96 4.54 -24.91
N THR A 490 -56.32 5.67 -24.64
CA THR A 490 -55.52 6.60 -25.47
C THR A 490 -54.35 7.21 -24.71
#